data_AF-A0A1H7X4Q9-F1
#
_entry.id   AF-A0A1H7X4Q9-F1
#
_cell.length_a   1.000
_cell.length_b   1.000
_cell.length_c   1.000
_cell.angle_alpha   90.00
_cell.angle_beta   90.00
_cell.angle_gamma   90.00
#
_symmetry.space_group_name_H-M   'P 1'
#
loop_
_entity.id
_entity.type
_entity.pdbx_description
1 polymer ?
#
loop_
_entity_poly.entity_id
_entity_poly.type
_entity_poly.pdbx_seq_one_letter_code
_entity_poly.pdbx_strand_id
1 'polypeptide(L)'
;MWQNVRNLHNNGNICNLRLLTVKIDNIMFDKLFEAQQKAEEIKKRLDNVAVSSEVQGGLIRVEATGNKEIKLISIDPVFLGNADKEELEELLVVAVNKAIAQADAVSKAEMESATKDMFGGFLS
;
A
#
# COMPACT_ATOMS: atom_id res chain seq x y z
N MET A 1 53.72 2.73 -0.26
CA MET A 1 52.48 1.93 -0.43
C MET A 1 51.63 2.34 -1.66
N TRP A 2 51.77 3.56 -2.21
CA TRP A 2 50.97 4.05 -3.35
C TRP A 2 51.59 3.86 -4.76
N GLN A 3 52.73 3.18 -4.89
CA GLN A 3 53.30 2.87 -6.22
C GLN A 3 52.89 1.49 -6.76
N ASN A 4 52.38 0.58 -5.91
CA ASN A 4 52.03 -0.79 -6.30
C ASN A 4 50.66 -0.93 -6.98
N VAL A 5 49.84 0.12 -7.04
CA VAL A 5 48.50 0.09 -7.66
C VAL A 5 48.54 0.43 -9.15
N ARG A 6 49.63 1.04 -9.63
CA ARG A 6 49.74 1.48 -11.04
C ARG A 6 50.08 0.34 -12.01
N ASN A 7 50.69 -0.74 -11.52
CA ASN A 7 51.15 -1.86 -12.35
C ASN A 7 50.06 -2.90 -12.65
N LEU A 8 48.88 -2.79 -12.05
CA LEU A 8 47.74 -3.66 -12.37
C LEU A 8 46.95 -3.20 -13.61
N HIS A 9 47.21 -1.99 -14.14
CA HIS A 9 46.52 -1.46 -15.31
C HIS A 9 46.89 -2.12 -16.65
N ASN A 10 47.84 -3.08 -16.67
CA ASN A 10 48.39 -3.67 -17.90
C ASN A 10 47.97 -5.11 -18.19
N ASN A 11 46.99 -5.68 -17.47
CA ASN A 11 46.42 -6.98 -17.80
C ASN A 11 44.93 -6.85 -18.13
N GLY A 12 44.56 -7.16 -19.37
CA GLY A 12 43.25 -6.92 -20.00
C GLY A 12 42.02 -7.59 -19.37
N ASN A 13 42.09 -8.08 -18.12
CA ASN A 13 40.97 -8.65 -17.39
C ASN A 13 40.27 -7.66 -16.42
N ILE A 14 40.82 -6.47 -16.20
CA ILE A 14 40.18 -5.42 -15.38
C ILE A 14 39.08 -4.63 -16.11
N CYS A 15 39.01 -4.72 -17.45
CA CYS A 15 37.96 -4.03 -18.21
C CYS A 15 36.58 -4.71 -18.12
N ASN A 16 36.49 -5.97 -17.65
CA ASN A 16 35.23 -6.71 -17.59
C ASN A 16 34.46 -6.51 -16.26
N LEU A 17 35.17 -6.25 -15.15
CA LEU A 17 34.54 -6.12 -13.83
C LEU A 17 33.85 -4.76 -13.62
N ARG A 18 34.37 -3.69 -14.26
CA ARG A 18 33.77 -2.35 -14.22
C ARG A 18 32.48 -2.25 -15.05
N LEU A 19 32.30 -3.15 -16.01
CA LEU A 19 31.13 -3.21 -16.88
C LEU A 19 29.96 -3.98 -16.24
N LEU A 20 30.26 -4.89 -15.31
CA LEU A 20 29.26 -5.70 -14.62
C LEU A 20 28.50 -4.90 -13.56
N THR A 21 29.18 -4.03 -12.80
CA THR A 21 28.53 -3.14 -11.81
C THR A 21 27.61 -2.12 -12.46
N VAL A 22 28.03 -1.47 -13.54
CA VAL A 22 27.20 -0.48 -14.27
C VAL A 22 25.94 -1.10 -14.91
N LYS A 23 26.04 -2.35 -15.40
CA LYS A 23 24.87 -3.08 -15.93
C LYS A 23 23.88 -3.50 -14.83
N ILE A 24 24.37 -3.76 -13.62
CA ILE A 24 23.51 -4.10 -12.46
C ILE A 24 22.75 -2.86 -11.97
N ASP A 25 23.36 -1.67 -12.02
CA ASP A 25 22.73 -0.41 -11.61
C ASP A 25 21.51 -0.04 -12.48
N ASN A 26 21.61 -0.22 -13.81
CA ASN A 26 20.47 0.01 -14.72
C ASN A 26 19.31 -0.96 -14.51
N ILE A 27 19.58 -2.26 -14.37
CA ILE A 27 18.53 -3.28 -14.20
C ILE A 27 17.82 -3.12 -12.84
N MET A 28 18.55 -2.72 -11.79
CA MET A 28 17.96 -2.44 -10.49
C MET A 28 17.10 -1.17 -10.53
N PHE A 29 17.54 -0.11 -11.22
CA PHE A 29 16.79 1.12 -11.37
C PHE A 29 15.48 0.91 -12.14
N ASP A 30 15.53 0.21 -13.29
CA ASP A 30 14.34 -0.06 -14.11
C ASP A 30 13.30 -0.89 -13.34
N LYS A 31 13.73 -1.91 -12.58
CA LYS A 31 12.85 -2.71 -11.73
C LYS A 31 12.25 -1.93 -10.56
N LEU A 32 13.03 -1.04 -9.94
CA LEU A 32 12.55 -0.14 -8.89
C LEU A 32 11.50 0.83 -9.45
N PHE A 33 11.72 1.34 -10.65
CA PHE A 33 10.81 2.27 -11.31
C PHE A 33 9.49 1.60 -11.72
N GLU A 34 9.54 0.38 -12.29
CA GLU A 34 8.35 -0.41 -12.59
C GLU A 34 7.55 -0.78 -11.32
N ALA A 35 8.25 -1.18 -10.24
CA ALA A 35 7.61 -1.46 -8.97
C ALA A 35 6.95 -0.21 -8.36
N GLN A 36 7.58 0.96 -8.47
CA GLN A 36 7.00 2.22 -8.03
C GLN A 36 5.73 2.58 -8.80
N GLN A 37 5.75 2.50 -10.14
CA GLN A 37 4.55 2.76 -10.95
C GLN A 37 3.39 1.84 -10.59
N LYS A 38 3.64 0.53 -10.47
CA LYS A 38 2.61 -0.44 -10.09
C LYS A 38 2.07 -0.19 -8.68
N ALA A 39 2.94 0.17 -7.73
CA ALA A 39 2.51 0.53 -6.38
C ALA A 39 1.61 1.78 -6.39
N GLU A 40 1.91 2.78 -7.22
CA GLU A 40 1.10 3.98 -7.40
C GLU A 40 -0.29 3.65 -7.99
N GLU A 41 -0.35 2.78 -8.99
CA GLU A 41 -1.60 2.32 -9.60
C GLU A 41 -2.47 1.54 -8.61
N ILE A 42 -1.87 0.64 -7.83
CA ILE A 42 -2.57 -0.11 -6.79
C ILE A 42 -3.11 0.84 -5.71
N LYS A 43 -2.32 1.82 -5.27
CA LYS A 43 -2.79 2.85 -4.32
C LYS A 43 -4.00 3.61 -4.86
N LYS A 44 -3.93 4.08 -6.11
CA LYS A 44 -5.07 4.78 -6.75
C LYS A 44 -6.31 3.89 -6.85
N ARG A 45 -6.14 2.59 -7.11
CA ARG A 45 -7.27 1.64 -7.10
C ARG A 45 -7.88 1.54 -5.70
N LEU A 46 -7.07 1.38 -4.66
CA LEU A 46 -7.53 1.31 -3.28
C LEU A 46 -8.25 2.57 -2.81
N ASP A 47 -7.85 3.75 -3.29
CA ASP A 47 -8.52 5.02 -2.98
C ASP A 47 -9.94 5.09 -3.59
N ASN A 48 -10.18 4.42 -4.72
CA ASN A 48 -11.50 4.36 -5.35
C ASN A 48 -12.43 3.31 -4.71
N VAL A 49 -11.88 2.34 -3.97
CA VAL A 49 -12.71 1.35 -3.29
C VAL A 49 -13.13 1.91 -1.94
N ALA A 50 -14.41 2.27 -1.83
CA ALA A 50 -15.02 2.68 -0.57
C ALA A 50 -15.66 1.47 0.13
N VAL A 51 -15.45 1.37 1.44
CA VAL A 51 -16.13 0.45 2.34
C VAL A 51 -17.00 1.25 3.31
N SER A 52 -18.20 0.76 3.56
CA SER A 52 -19.11 1.35 4.53
C SER A 52 -19.37 0.34 5.65
N SER A 53 -19.22 0.79 6.89
CA SER A 53 -19.54 0.00 8.07
C SER A 53 -20.60 0.70 8.90
N GLU A 54 -21.51 -0.10 9.44
CA GLU A 54 -22.58 0.37 10.32
C GLU A 54 -22.52 -0.37 11.65
N VAL A 55 -22.89 0.34 12.72
CA VAL A 55 -22.96 -0.17 14.09
C VAL A 55 -24.33 0.14 14.69
N GLN A 56 -24.80 -0.70 15.61
CA GLN A 56 -26.08 -0.56 16.31
C GLN A 56 -27.30 -0.44 15.36
N GLY A 57 -27.28 -1.14 14.23
CA GLY A 57 -28.42 -1.12 13.29
C GLY A 57 -28.54 0.16 12.45
N GLY A 58 -27.44 0.92 12.30
CA GLY A 58 -27.38 2.10 11.45
C GLY A 58 -27.29 3.44 12.18
N LEU A 59 -27.21 3.42 13.52
CA LEU A 59 -27.07 4.64 14.34
C LEU A 59 -25.75 5.37 14.09
N ILE A 60 -24.68 4.63 13.79
CA ILE A 60 -23.39 5.19 13.39
C ILE A 60 -22.97 4.49 12.10
N ARG A 61 -22.70 5.30 11.07
CA ARG A 61 -22.14 4.88 9.79
C ARG A 61 -20.76 5.50 9.60
N VAL A 62 -19.78 4.67 9.27
CA VAL A 62 -18.42 5.10 8.95
C VAL A 62 -18.07 4.62 7.55
N GLU A 63 -17.60 5.53 6.71
CA GLU A 63 -17.09 5.21 5.38
C GLU A 63 -15.57 5.39 5.36
N ALA A 64 -14.88 4.35 4.91
CA ALA A 64 -13.44 4.32 4.76
C ALA A 64 -13.05 3.89 3.33
N THR A 65 -11.85 4.23 2.88
CA THR A 65 -11.30 3.71 1.62
C THR A 65 -10.49 2.44 1.87
N GLY A 66 -10.22 1.67 0.80
CA GLY A 66 -9.29 0.53 0.83
C GLY A 66 -7.84 0.92 1.19
N ASN A 67 -7.52 2.21 1.22
CA ASN A 67 -6.26 2.78 1.71
C ASN A 67 -6.32 3.17 3.21
N LYS A 68 -7.35 2.70 3.93
CA LYS A 68 -7.58 2.98 5.35
C LYS A 68 -7.79 4.47 5.68
N GLU A 69 -8.28 5.25 4.71
CA GLU A 69 -8.61 6.65 4.93
C GLU A 69 -10.10 6.77 5.28
N ILE A 70 -10.44 7.40 6.41
CA ILE A 70 -11.84 7.66 6.79
C ILE A 70 -12.36 8.86 6.00
N LYS A 71 -13.43 8.69 5.23
CA LYS A 71 -14.05 9.74 4.40
C LYS A 71 -15.25 10.37 5.07
N LEU A 72 -16.06 9.58 5.78
CA LEU A 72 -17.30 10.05 6.37
C LEU A 72 -17.55 9.34 7.70
N ILE A 73 -18.03 10.10 8.67
CA ILE A 73 -18.64 9.59 9.89
C ILE A 73 -20.01 10.26 10.00
N SER A 74 -21.07 9.47 9.96
CA SER A 74 -22.44 9.93 10.10
C SER A 74 -23.05 9.29 11.35
N ILE A 75 -23.70 10.12 12.16
CA ILE A 75 -24.29 9.72 13.43
C ILE A 75 -25.76 10.14 13.38
N ASP A 76 -26.63 9.21 13.73
CA ASP A 76 -28.07 9.45 13.74
C ASP A 76 -28.45 10.48 14.81
N PRO A 77 -29.27 11.50 14.48
CA PRO A 77 -29.63 12.57 15.42
C PRO A 77 -30.48 12.08 16.59
N VAL A 78 -31.22 10.98 16.45
CA VAL A 78 -31.97 10.34 17.54
C VAL A 78 -31.00 9.70 18.51
N PHE A 79 -29.94 9.05 18.02
CA PHE A 79 -28.89 8.52 18.89
C PHE A 79 -28.17 9.64 19.64
N LEU A 80 -27.80 10.71 18.93
CA LEU A 80 -27.12 11.87 19.54
C LEU A 80 -27.94 12.55 20.64
N GLY A 81 -29.28 12.51 20.57
CA GLY A 81 -30.18 13.11 21.55
C GLY A 81 -30.43 12.24 22.80
N ASN A 82 -30.13 10.94 22.74
CA ASN A 82 -30.41 9.98 23.82
C ASN A 82 -29.15 9.38 24.45
N ALA A 83 -28.06 9.29 23.68
CA ALA A 83 -26.80 8.71 24.12
C ALA A 83 -26.04 9.67 25.05
N ASP A 84 -25.37 9.11 26.04
CA ASP A 84 -24.39 9.84 26.80
C ASP A 84 -23.05 9.92 26.05
N LYS A 85 -22.14 10.75 26.58
CA LYS A 85 -20.83 10.96 25.96
C LYS A 85 -19.98 9.68 25.96
N GLU A 86 -20.05 8.88 27.02
CA GLU A 86 -19.24 7.67 27.18
C GLU A 86 -19.67 6.60 26.18
N GLU A 87 -20.98 6.36 26.02
CA GLU A 87 -21.54 5.42 25.05
C GLU A 87 -21.20 5.84 23.61
N LEU A 88 -21.25 7.14 23.29
CA LEU A 88 -20.87 7.64 21.97
C LEU A 88 -19.39 7.37 21.67
N GLU A 89 -18.49 7.64 22.62
CA GLU A 89 -17.05 7.41 22.44
C GLU A 89 -16.73 5.93 22.26
N GLU A 90 -17.32 5.05 23.07
CA GLU A 90 -17.13 3.60 22.95
C GLU A 90 -17.61 3.05 21.61
N LEU A 91 -18.82 3.43 21.19
CA LEU A 91 -19.38 2.95 19.92
C LEU A 91 -18.65 3.51 18.71
N LEU A 92 -18.15 4.75 18.79
CA LEU A 92 -17.35 5.33 17.72
C LEU A 92 -16.04 4.56 17.52
N VAL A 93 -15.36 4.17 18.61
CA VAL A 93 -14.15 3.34 18.53
C VAL A 93 -14.46 2.00 17.87
N VAL A 94 -15.57 1.36 18.25
CA VAL A 94 -16.00 0.09 17.63
C VAL A 94 -16.29 0.28 16.13
N ALA A 95 -16.99 1.35 15.76
CA ALA A 95 -17.34 1.66 14.37
C ALA A 95 -16.11 1.89 13.49
N VAL A 96 -15.17 2.71 13.96
CA VAL A 96 -13.93 3.02 13.25
C VAL A 96 -13.08 1.76 13.10
N ASN A 97 -12.91 0.98 14.16
CA ASN A 97 -12.15 -0.27 14.10
C ASN A 97 -12.77 -1.26 13.12
N LYS A 98 -14.11 -1.36 13.08
CA LYS A 98 -14.82 -2.20 12.11
C LYS A 98 -14.62 -1.71 10.67
N ALA A 99 -14.67 -0.40 10.43
CA ALA A 99 -14.39 0.19 9.12
C ALA A 99 -12.96 -0.11 8.65
N ILE A 100 -11.96 0.04 9.54
CA ILE A 100 -10.56 -0.27 9.26
C ILE A 100 -10.39 -1.78 8.96
N ALA A 101 -11.03 -2.65 9.72
CA ALA A 101 -10.97 -4.10 9.49
C ALA A 101 -11.56 -4.49 8.12
N GLN A 102 -12.64 -3.84 7.69
CA GLN A 102 -13.20 -4.03 6.36
C GLN A 102 -12.30 -3.48 5.25
N ALA A 103 -11.73 -2.28 5.45
CA ALA A 103 -10.75 -1.70 4.55
C ALA A 103 -9.53 -2.62 4.37
N ASP A 104 -9.05 -3.25 5.45
CA ASP A 104 -7.96 -4.22 5.42
C ASP A 104 -8.31 -5.47 4.62
N ALA A 105 -9.53 -5.99 4.78
CA ALA A 105 -9.99 -7.14 4.02
C ALA A 105 -10.05 -6.83 2.51
N VAL A 106 -10.57 -5.65 2.15
CA VAL A 106 -10.61 -5.17 0.77
C VAL A 106 -9.20 -4.93 0.21
N SER A 107 -8.32 -4.30 1.00
CA SER A 107 -6.93 -4.05 0.60
C SER A 107 -6.18 -5.34 0.28
N LYS A 108 -6.37 -6.38 1.10
CA LYS A 108 -5.82 -7.72 0.84
C LYS A 108 -6.40 -8.34 -0.42
N ALA A 109 -7.71 -8.27 -0.62
CA ALA A 109 -8.36 -8.81 -1.81
C ALA A 109 -7.88 -8.13 -3.11
N GLU A 110 -7.75 -6.80 -3.12
CA GLU A 110 -7.21 -6.05 -4.26
C GLU A 110 -5.74 -6.39 -4.50
N MET A 111 -4.94 -6.58 -3.45
CA MET A 111 -3.53 -6.96 -3.57
C MET A 111 -3.36 -8.39 -4.11
N GLU A 112 -4.19 -9.32 -3.67
CA GLU A 112 -4.25 -10.68 -4.24
C GLU A 112 -4.66 -10.66 -5.71
N SER A 113 -5.66 -9.85 -6.07
CA SER A 113 -6.08 -9.67 -7.46
C SER A 113 -4.95 -9.08 -8.30
N ALA A 114 -4.31 -8.00 -7.83
CA ALA A 114 -3.20 -7.36 -8.53
C ALA A 114 -1.99 -8.30 -8.68
N THR A 115 -1.71 -9.12 -7.67
CA THR A 115 -0.66 -10.14 -7.72
C THR A 115 -0.99 -11.22 -8.75
N LYS A 116 -2.25 -11.68 -8.81
CA LYS A 116 -2.72 -12.64 -9.80
C LYS A 116 -2.65 -12.07 -11.21
N ASP A 117 -3.03 -10.82 -11.42
CA ASP A 117 -2.92 -10.16 -12.73
C ASP A 117 -1.45 -10.03 -13.15
N MET A 118 -0.57 -9.66 -12.21
CA MET A 118 0.87 -9.54 -12.46
C MET A 118 1.54 -10.89 -12.76
N PHE A 119 1.21 -11.95 -12.01
CA PHE A 119 1.76 -13.29 -12.22
C PHE A 119 1.11 -14.01 -13.41
N GLY A 120 -0.17 -13.79 -13.64
CA GLY A 120 -0.90 -14.33 -14.79
C GLY A 120 -0.37 -13.79 -16.10
N GLY A 121 -0.05 -12.49 -16.18
CA GLY A 121 0.61 -11.88 -17.33
C GLY A 121 2.10 -12.23 -17.47
N PHE A 122 2.73 -12.79 -16.42
CA PHE A 122 4.11 -13.27 -16.48
C PHE A 122 4.21 -14.73 -16.98
N LEU A 123 3.14 -15.51 -16.85
CA LEU A 123 3.07 -16.92 -17.26
C LEU A 123 2.40 -17.13 -18.64
N SER A 124 1.88 -16.06 -19.25
CA SER A 124 1.39 -16.04 -20.64
C SER A 124 2.45 -15.50 -21.58
#